data_AF-A0A495ZFY7-F1
#
_entry.id   AF-A0A495ZFY7-F1
#
_cell.length_a   1.000
_cell.length_b   1.000
_cell.length_c   1.000
_cell.angle_alpha   90.00
_cell.angle_beta   90.00
_cell.angle_gamma   90.00
#
_symmetry.space_group_name_H-M   'P 1'
#
loop_
_entity.id
_entity.type
_entity.pdbx_description
1 polymer ?
#
loop_
_entity_poly.entity_id
_entity_poly.type
_entity_poly.pdbx_seq_one_letter_code
_entity_poly.pdbx_strand_id
1 'polypeptide(L)' 'RWGTDPDTVVPTEVKTAVDTLGPEQIVFGSNLPEYRPIQVINALKRLELGDDAEALIFGDNLARIYGLD' A
#
# COMPACT_ATOMS: atom_id res chain seq x y z
N ARG A 1 8.46 15.89 13.34
CA ARG A 1 7.33 15.28 12.59
C ARG A 1 7.98 14.33 11.60
N TRP A 2 7.88 13.02 11.81
CA TRP A 2 8.43 12.04 10.88
C TRP A 2 7.38 11.83 9.79
N GLY A 3 7.45 12.63 8.73
CA GLY A 3 6.53 12.55 7.61
C GLY A 3 7.30 12.84 6.34
N THR A 4 7.65 11.78 5.62
CA THR A 4 8.11 11.88 4.25
C THR A 4 6.98 12.45 3.41
N ASP A 5 7.29 13.36 2.49
CA ASP A 5 6.29 13.94 1.60
C ASP A 5 5.67 12.84 0.71
N PRO A 6 4.38 12.50 0.86
CA PRO A 6 3.77 11.41 0.10
C PRO A 6 3.72 11.72 -1.41
N ASP A 7 3.80 13.00 -1.80
CA ASP A 7 3.79 13.39 -3.20
C ASP A 7 5.13 13.09 -3.90
N THR A 8 6.21 12.83 -3.16
CA THR A 8 7.55 12.59 -3.72
C THR A 8 8.27 11.34 -3.20
N VAL A 9 7.84 10.77 -2.07
CA VAL A 9 8.49 9.60 -1.46
C VAL A 9 8.36 8.33 -2.33
N VAL A 10 9.42 7.52 -2.28
CA VAL A 10 9.45 6.11 -2.73
C VAL A 10 9.61 5.25 -1.46
N PRO A 11 8.54 4.57 -0.98
CA PRO A 11 8.54 3.90 0.32
C PRO A 11 9.17 2.51 0.23
N THR A 12 10.49 2.42 0.14
CA THR A 12 11.21 1.16 -0.10
C THR A 12 10.99 0.10 0.97
N GLU A 13 10.66 0.50 2.20
CA GLU A 13 10.31 -0.41 3.29
C GLU A 13 9.06 -1.23 2.98
N VAL A 14 8.11 -0.67 2.23
CA VAL A 14 6.91 -1.41 1.78
C VAL A 14 7.30 -2.48 0.77
N LYS A 15 8.21 -2.16 -0.17
CA LYS A 15 8.73 -3.17 -1.09
C LYS A 15 9.41 -4.31 -0.35
N THR A 16 10.24 -4.01 0.66
CA THR A 16 10.86 -5.03 1.51
C THR A 16 9.83 -5.91 2.21
N ALA A 17 8.74 -5.33 2.73
CA ALA A 17 7.66 -6.09 3.35
C ALA A 17 6.97 -7.02 2.34
N VAL A 18 6.65 -6.54 1.14
CA VAL A 18 6.06 -7.35 0.06
C VAL A 18 6.99 -8.49 -0.34
N ASP A 19 8.27 -8.22 -0.57
CA ASP A 19 9.27 -9.23 -0.96
C ASP A 19 9.48 -10.30 0.13
N THR A 20 9.32 -9.93 1.41
CA THR A 20 9.58 -10.82 2.55
C THR A 20 8.36 -11.63 2.97
N LEU A 21 7.17 -11.02 2.95
CA LEU A 21 5.94 -11.60 3.50
C LEU A 21 4.97 -12.11 2.43
N GLY A 22 5.16 -11.70 1.18
CA GLY A 22 4.18 -11.91 0.11
C GLY A 22 3.10 -10.81 0.10
N PRO A 23 2.62 -10.39 -1.09
CA PRO A 23 1.61 -9.35 -1.22
C PRO A 23 0.27 -9.73 -0.55
N GLU A 24 -0.03 -11.01 -0.38
CA GLU A 24 -1.23 -11.54 0.29
C GLU A 24 -1.30 -11.26 1.80
N GLN A 25 -0.19 -10.80 2.41
CA GLN A 25 -0.09 -10.45 3.83
C GLN A 25 -0.12 -8.94 4.09
N ILE A 26 -0.28 -8.13 3.05
CA ILE A 26 -0.17 -6.66 3.13
C ILE A 26 -1.53 -6.02 2.83
N VAL A 27 -1.94 -5.03 3.64
CA VAL A 27 -3.16 -4.26 3.41
C VAL A 27 -2.86 -2.77 3.29
N PHE A 28 -3.62 -2.07 2.44
CA PHE A 28 -3.52 -0.63 2.31
C PHE A 28 -4.12 0.12 3.51
N GLY A 29 -3.42 1.18 3.94
CA GLY A 29 -3.93 2.15 4.91
C GLY A 29 -3.38 3.55 4.61
N SER A 30 -4.27 4.54 4.51
CA SER A 30 -3.89 5.93 4.19
C SER A 30 -3.45 6.74 5.39
N ASN A 31 -3.84 6.33 6.60
CA ASN A 31 -3.67 7.12 7.82
C ASN A 31 -4.37 8.50 7.76
N LEU A 32 -5.53 8.60 7.11
CA LEU A 32 -6.39 9.79 7.16
C LEU A 32 -6.74 10.11 8.64
N PRO A 33 -6.64 11.38 9.09
CA PRO A 33 -6.58 12.62 8.31
C PRO A 33 -5.20 13.11 7.88
N GLU A 34 -4.09 12.46 8.27
CA GLU A 34 -2.73 12.96 8.01
C GLU A 34 -2.39 12.95 6.51
N TYR A 35 -2.78 11.90 5.78
CA TYR A 35 -2.56 11.78 4.35
C TYR A 35 -3.85 11.45 3.60
N ARG A 36 -4.02 12.04 2.41
CA ARG A 36 -5.14 11.64 1.54
C ARG A 36 -4.85 10.28 0.92
N PRO A 37 -5.85 9.39 0.78
CA PRO A 37 -5.67 8.06 0.19
C PRO A 37 -4.95 8.09 -1.16
N ILE A 38 -5.29 9.04 -2.03
CA ILE A 38 -4.67 9.16 -3.36
C ILE A 38 -3.16 9.45 -3.31
N GLN A 39 -2.69 10.20 -2.31
CA GLN A 39 -1.25 10.50 -2.15
C GLN A 39 -0.48 9.25 -1.77
N VAL A 40 -1.03 8.45 -0.85
CA VAL A 40 -0.42 7.19 -0.42
C VAL A 40 -0.46 6.13 -1.52
N ILE A 41 -1.58 6.03 -2.26
CA ILE A 41 -1.68 5.16 -3.44
C ILE A 41 -0.60 5.52 -4.47
N ASN A 42 -0.45 6.81 -4.79
CA ASN A 42 0.56 7.25 -5.75
C ASN A 42 1.99 6.96 -5.27
N ALA A 43 2.27 7.08 -3.97
CA ALA A 43 3.57 6.70 -3.41
C ALA A 43 3.86 5.20 -3.55
N LEU A 44 2.86 4.35 -3.30
CA LEU A 44 3.00 2.91 -3.45
C LEU A 44 3.17 2.49 -4.92
N LYS A 45 2.46 3.13 -5.86
CA LYS A 45 2.59 2.86 -7.30
C LYS A 45 3.99 3.13 -7.87
N ARG A 46 4.80 3.99 -7.22
CA ARG A 46 6.21 4.21 -7.60
C ARG A 46 7.10 2.99 -7.35
N LEU A 47 6.63 2.01 -6.56
CA LEU A 47 7.36 0.77 -6.31
C LEU A 47 7.21 -0.25 -7.44
N GLU A 48 6.28 -0.03 -8.37
CA GLU A 48 6.05 -0.91 -9.53
C GLU A 48 5.90 -2.39 -9.11
N LEU A 49 5.03 -2.66 -8.12
CA LEU A 49 4.85 -4.00 -7.54
C LEU A 49 4.16 -4.99 -8.50
N GLY A 50 3.55 -4.49 -9.58
CA GLY A 50 2.78 -5.25 -10.55
C GLY A 50 1.29 -5.30 -10.22
N ASP A 51 0.46 -5.44 -11.26
CA ASP A 51 -1.00 -5.33 -11.16
C ASP A 51 -1.62 -6.32 -10.15
N ASP A 52 -1.16 -7.58 -10.14
CA ASP A 52 -1.68 -8.61 -9.24
C ASP A 52 -1.36 -8.29 -7.77
N ALA A 53 -0.15 -7.80 -7.48
CA ALA A 53 0.24 -7.42 -6.12
C ALA A 53 -0.50 -6.16 -5.66
N GLU A 54 -0.68 -5.19 -6.55
CA GLU A 54 -1.43 -3.98 -6.26
C GLU A 54 -2.92 -4.26 -5.99
N ALA A 55 -3.55 -5.17 -6.74
CA ALA A 55 -4.94 -5.58 -6.52
C ALA A 55 -5.13 -6.19 -5.12
N LEU A 56 -4.24 -7.11 -4.73
CA LEU A 56 -4.21 -7.71 -3.40
C LEU A 56 -4.11 -6.65 -2.30
N ILE A 57 -3.15 -5.73 -2.42
CA ILE A 57 -2.83 -4.74 -1.39
C ILE A 57 -3.93 -3.68 -1.27
N PHE A 58 -4.46 -3.20 -2.39
CA PHE A 58 -5.43 -2.10 -2.40
C PHE A 58 -6.87 -2.52 -2.11
N GLY A 59 -7.21 -3.80 -2.26
CA GLY A 59 -8.59 -4.25 -2.09
C GLY A 59 -8.70 -5.69 -1.59
N ASP A 60 -8.20 -6.65 -2.36
CA ASP A 60 -8.65 -8.04 -2.23
C ASP A 60 -8.29 -8.66 -0.89
N ASN A 61 -7.12 -8.32 -0.31
CA ASN A 61 -6.76 -8.81 1.01
C ASN A 61 -7.73 -8.33 2.10
N LEU A 62 -8.13 -7.06 2.03
CA LEU A 62 -9.03 -6.47 3.02
C LEU A 62 -10.47 -6.96 2.82
N ALA A 63 -10.90 -7.13 1.56
CA ALA A 63 -12.19 -7.73 1.21
C ALA A 63 -12.32 -9.15 1.80
N ARG A 64 -11.29 -9.98 1.61
CA ARG A 64 -11.21 -11.33 2.18
C ARG A 64 -11.24 -11.35 3.71
N ILE A 65 -10.51 -10.45 4.37
CA ILE A 65 -10.49 -10.34 5.84
C ILE A 65 -11.87 -9.97 6.39
N TYR A 66 -12.60 -9.10 5.70
CA TYR A 66 -13.93 -8.65 6.11
C TYR A 66 -15.09 -9.48 5.56
N GLY A 67 -14.83 -10.49 4.72
CA GLY A 67 -15.86 -11.32 4.11
C GLY A 67 -16.75 -10.55 3.12
N LEU A 68 -16.15 -9.71 2.28
CA LEU A 68 -16.84 -8.86 1.29
C LEU A 68 -16.78 -9.40 -0.15
N ASP A 69 -16.22 -10.60 -0.32
CA ASP A 69 -16.00 -11.30 -1.60
C ASP A 69 -17.28 -11.98 -2.12
#